data_AF-A0A9P0G912-F1
#
_entry.id   AF-A0A9P0G912-F1
#
_cell.length_a   1.000
_cell.length_b   1.000
_cell.length_c   1.000
_cell.angle_alpha   90.00
_cell.angle_beta   90.00
_cell.angle_gamma   90.00
#
_symmetry.space_group_name_H-M   'P 1'
#
loop_
_entity.id
_entity.type
_entity.pdbx_description
1 polymer ?
#
loop_
_entity_poly.entity_id
_entity_poly.type
_entity_poly.pdbx_seq_one_letter_code
_entity_poly.pdbx_strand_id
1 'polypeptide(L)'
;MISQFTWPNFRSGSDKDACKVIIDEYKFTNDVKYGKTKIFIRTPQTLFALERARNQLLPGIVTLIQKTWRGKKIRQYINELEFKFRRAKSMKDFGKSILWPAPPLSMRSVTKILRNVYNRWRAQQILSRIPKHDWPQMKLKITAASILMNKRYDFGLKRKWEGNYLSSPSENLHYTVFNDSVNNLKNSKHFNTVLFSCFVTKFNKFNKVSNFFYCL
;
A
#
# COMPACT_ATOMS: atom_id res chain seq x y z
N MET A 1 24.01 -32.13 16.37
CA MET A 1 22.74 -31.70 15.72
C MET A 1 21.57 -32.58 16.13
N ILE A 2 21.75 -33.91 16.11
CA ILE A 2 20.71 -34.87 16.52
C ILE A 2 20.44 -34.90 18.02
N SER A 3 21.42 -34.52 18.84
CA SER A 3 21.30 -34.40 20.29
C SER A 3 21.20 -32.93 20.68
N GLN A 4 20.31 -32.62 21.64
CA GLN A 4 20.16 -31.30 22.24
C GLN A 4 21.35 -30.91 23.14
N PHE A 5 22.11 -31.88 23.63
CA PHE A 5 23.26 -31.66 24.52
C PHE A 5 24.54 -31.28 23.76
N THR A 6 24.61 -31.65 22.47
CA THR A 6 25.77 -31.37 21.62
C THR A 6 25.51 -30.27 20.59
N TRP A 7 24.25 -29.85 20.42
CA TRP A 7 23.86 -28.82 19.47
C TRP A 7 23.42 -27.52 20.17
N PRO A 8 23.76 -26.32 19.66
CA PRO A 8 24.63 -26.06 18.51
C PRO A 8 26.13 -26.21 18.81
N ASN A 9 26.51 -26.11 20.08
CA ASN A 9 27.88 -26.24 20.53
C ASN A 9 27.92 -27.14 21.76
N PHE A 10 28.82 -28.12 21.77
CA PHE A 10 29.11 -28.90 22.96
C PHE A 10 29.99 -28.08 23.92
N ARG A 11 29.60 -28.00 25.19
CA ARG A 11 30.27 -27.14 26.18
C ARG A 11 30.99 -27.91 27.29
N SER A 12 30.92 -29.24 27.30
CA SER A 12 31.25 -30.05 28.48
C SER A 12 32.25 -31.17 28.16
N GLY A 13 33.53 -30.84 28.01
CA GLY A 13 34.60 -31.83 27.85
C GLY A 13 35.17 -31.90 26.43
N SER A 14 35.68 -33.07 26.05
CA SER A 14 36.34 -33.29 24.76
C SER A 14 35.39 -33.71 23.65
N ASP A 15 35.81 -33.63 22.38
CA ASP A 15 35.05 -34.13 21.23
C ASP A 15 34.68 -35.62 21.37
N LYS A 16 35.54 -36.40 22.04
CA LYS A 16 35.28 -37.81 22.34
C LYS A 16 34.07 -37.97 23.27
N ASP A 17 33.93 -37.09 24.24
CA ASP A 17 32.81 -37.09 25.18
C ASP A 17 31.52 -36.63 24.50
N ALA A 18 31.60 -35.65 23.59
CA ALA A 18 30.48 -35.25 22.74
C ALA A 18 29.96 -36.44 21.91
N CYS A 19 30.88 -37.21 21.30
CA CYS A 19 30.53 -38.41 20.55
C CYS A 19 29.87 -39.47 21.43
N LYS A 20 30.36 -39.68 22.67
CA LYS A 20 29.72 -40.60 23.63
C LYS A 20 28.29 -40.19 23.95
N VAL A 21 28.05 -38.92 24.26
CA VAL A 21 26.70 -38.41 24.55
C VAL A 21 25.72 -38.74 23.43
N ILE A 22 26.12 -38.54 22.17
CA ILE A 22 25.27 -38.87 21.02
C ILE A 22 24.98 -40.37 20.94
N ILE A 23 26.01 -41.21 21.08
CA ILE A 23 25.85 -42.66 21.00
C ILE A 23 24.97 -43.20 22.13
N ASP A 24 25.17 -42.69 23.35
CA ASP A 24 24.45 -43.12 24.53
C ASP A 24 22.97 -42.70 24.46
N GLU A 25 22.68 -41.48 23.97
CA GLU A 25 21.30 -40.99 23.76
C GLU A 25 20.52 -41.86 22.75
N TYR A 26 21.19 -42.35 21.71
CA TYR A 26 20.62 -43.25 20.71
C TYR A 26 20.78 -44.75 21.04
N LYS A 27 21.32 -45.08 22.21
CA LYS A 27 21.48 -46.45 22.74
C LYS A 27 22.33 -47.38 21.87
N PHE A 28 23.36 -46.85 21.21
CA PHE A 28 24.28 -47.63 20.37
C PHE A 28 25.62 -47.96 21.04
N THR A 29 25.75 -47.79 22.36
CA THR A 29 27.00 -47.94 23.12
C THR A 29 27.69 -49.30 22.90
N ASN A 30 26.91 -50.37 22.73
CA ASN A 30 27.42 -51.73 22.53
C ASN A 30 27.93 -52.00 21.10
N ASP A 31 27.54 -51.17 20.12
CA ASP A 31 27.89 -51.33 18.71
C ASP A 31 29.10 -50.49 18.28
N VAL A 32 29.70 -49.75 19.23
CA VAL A 32 30.83 -48.86 18.94
C VAL A 32 32.04 -49.10 19.84
N LYS A 33 33.22 -48.75 19.33
CA LYS A 33 34.48 -48.68 20.10
C LYS A 33 35.16 -47.35 19.87
N TYR A 34 35.73 -46.77 20.92
CA TYR A 34 36.38 -45.47 20.85
C TYR A 34 37.90 -45.59 20.82
N GLY A 35 38.52 -45.26 19.69
CA GLY A 35 39.97 -45.12 19.57
C GLY A 35 40.52 -43.85 20.21
N LYS A 36 41.80 -43.54 19.93
CA LYS A 36 42.45 -42.29 20.34
C LYS A 36 41.87 -41.08 19.60
N THR A 37 41.62 -41.22 18.29
CA THR A 37 41.18 -40.11 17.42
C THR A 37 39.88 -40.39 16.66
N LYS A 38 39.41 -41.64 16.61
CA LYS A 38 38.26 -42.07 15.80
C LYS A 38 37.33 -43.00 16.59
N ILE A 39 36.06 -42.99 16.23
CA ILE A 39 35.08 -43.99 16.66
C ILE A 39 34.96 -45.08 15.59
N PHE A 40 34.86 -46.33 16.01
CA PHE A 40 34.67 -47.49 15.15
C PHE A 40 33.26 -48.03 15.39
N ILE A 41 32.48 -48.16 14.32
CA ILE A 41 31.10 -48.66 14.34
C ILE A 41 31.13 -50.07 13.76
N ARG A 42 30.54 -51.05 14.46
CA ARG A 42 30.57 -52.46 14.05
C ARG A 42 29.51 -52.77 12.98
N THR A 43 28.29 -52.23 13.09
CA THR A 43 27.23 -52.48 12.10
C THR A 43 26.84 -51.24 11.30
N PRO A 44 26.49 -51.38 10.01
CA PRO A 44 26.03 -50.26 9.20
C PRO A 44 24.67 -49.72 9.68
N GLN A 45 23.89 -50.51 10.44
CA GLN A 45 22.59 -50.12 10.97
C GLN A 45 22.67 -48.90 11.89
N THR A 46 23.69 -48.86 12.77
CA THR A 46 23.94 -47.71 13.67
C THR A 46 24.17 -46.43 12.87
N LEU A 47 25.01 -46.49 11.84
CA LEU A 47 25.28 -45.34 10.99
C LEU A 47 24.01 -44.85 10.28
N PHE A 48 23.27 -45.77 9.64
CA PHE A 48 22.04 -45.42 8.94
C PHE A 48 20.96 -44.86 9.87
N ALA A 49 20.85 -45.35 11.11
CA ALA A 49 19.91 -44.82 12.09
C ALA A 49 20.25 -43.37 12.46
N LEU A 50 21.53 -43.07 12.73
CA LEU A 50 22.00 -41.72 13.03
C LEU A 50 21.81 -40.77 11.83
N GLU A 51 22.07 -41.25 10.61
CA GLU A 51 21.83 -40.47 9.39
C GLU A 51 20.35 -40.17 9.17
N ARG A 52 19.47 -41.15 9.40
CA ARG A 52 18.00 -40.93 9.32
C ARG A 52 17.56 -39.88 10.33
N ALA A 53 18.03 -39.96 11.58
CA ALA A 53 17.73 -38.97 12.60
C ALA A 53 18.23 -37.57 12.21
N ARG A 54 19.43 -37.48 11.63
CA ARG A 54 19.97 -36.21 11.09
C ARG A 54 19.07 -35.67 9.99
N ASN A 55 18.69 -36.52 9.03
CA ASN A 55 17.89 -36.13 7.87
C ASN A 55 16.47 -35.69 8.27
N GLN A 56 15.91 -36.23 9.36
CA GLN A 56 14.64 -35.77 9.92
C GLN A 56 14.71 -34.36 10.52
N LEU A 57 15.85 -33.96 11.10
CA LEU A 57 16.02 -32.63 11.72
C LEU A 57 16.44 -31.54 10.73
N LEU A 58 17.12 -31.91 9.63
CA LEU A 58 17.61 -30.96 8.61
C LEU A 58 16.53 -29.99 8.11
N PRO A 59 15.30 -30.42 7.74
CA PRO A 59 14.26 -29.50 7.29
C PRO A 59 13.92 -28.40 8.32
N GLY A 60 13.90 -28.74 9.61
CA GLY A 60 13.62 -27.77 10.68
C GLY A 60 14.70 -26.69 10.78
N ILE A 61 15.96 -27.10 10.70
CA ILE A 61 17.11 -26.18 10.77
C ILE A 61 17.19 -25.30 9.53
N VAL A 62 16.99 -25.87 8.35
CA VAL A 62 16.91 -25.11 7.09
C VAL A 62 15.80 -24.07 7.18
N THR A 63 14.63 -24.44 7.70
CA THR A 63 13.51 -23.52 7.91
C THR A 63 13.87 -22.39 8.88
N LEU A 64 14.54 -22.70 9.99
CA LEU A 64 15.01 -21.71 10.96
C LEU A 64 15.98 -20.69 10.33
N ILE A 65 16.97 -21.16 9.58
CA ILE A 65 17.95 -20.31 8.90
C ILE A 65 17.26 -19.45 7.84
N GLN A 66 16.40 -20.04 7.02
CA GLN A 66 15.64 -19.30 6.01
C GLN A 66 14.73 -18.24 6.65
N LYS A 67 14.01 -18.57 7.74
CA LYS A 67 13.13 -17.65 8.47
C LYS A 67 13.91 -16.47 9.03
N THR A 68 15.01 -16.75 9.73
CA THR A 68 15.87 -15.71 10.34
C THR A 68 16.49 -14.79 9.29
N TRP A 69 17.00 -15.35 8.19
CA TRP A 69 17.56 -14.58 7.09
C TRP A 69 16.51 -13.71 6.38
N ARG A 70 15.36 -14.28 6.02
CA ARG A 70 14.23 -13.53 5.43
C ARG A 70 13.79 -12.39 6.36
N GLY A 71 13.68 -12.66 7.66
CA GLY A 71 13.36 -11.65 8.67
C GLY A 71 14.40 -10.52 8.74
N LYS A 72 15.69 -10.84 8.73
CA LYS A 72 16.78 -9.84 8.70
C LYS A 72 16.68 -8.95 7.46
N LYS A 73 16.46 -9.53 6.29
CA LYS A 73 16.33 -8.77 5.03
C LYS A 73 15.12 -7.84 5.02
N ILE A 74 13.98 -8.28 5.56
CA ILE A 74 12.79 -7.44 5.70
C ILE A 74 13.07 -6.26 6.63
N ARG A 75 13.67 -6.49 7.81
CA ARG A 75 14.01 -5.41 8.75
C ARG A 75 14.97 -4.40 8.14
N GLN A 76 16.00 -4.85 7.44
CA GLN A 76 16.93 -3.96 6.72
C GLN A 76 16.20 -3.07 5.72
N TYR A 77 15.30 -3.64 4.92
CA TYR A 77 14.53 -2.88 3.92
C TYR A 77 13.56 -1.88 4.55
N ILE A 78 12.86 -2.26 5.62
CA ILE A 78 11.95 -1.36 6.34
C ILE A 78 12.73 -0.21 6.98
N ASN A 79 13.87 -0.47 7.61
CA ASN A 79 14.72 0.58 8.20
C ASN A 79 15.24 1.55 7.12
N GLU A 80 15.60 1.04 5.94
CA GLU A 80 16.00 1.90 4.82
C GLU A 80 14.83 2.77 4.33
N LEU A 81 13.63 2.20 4.23
CA LEU A 81 12.42 2.96 3.89
C LEU A 81 12.13 4.04 4.93
N GLU A 82 12.15 3.71 6.22
CA GLU A 82 11.92 4.65 7.30
C GLU A 82 12.91 5.81 7.22
N PHE A 83 14.20 5.50 7.04
CA PHE A 83 15.24 6.51 6.91
C PHE A 83 14.98 7.45 5.72
N LYS A 84 14.68 6.90 4.54
CA LYS A 84 14.38 7.71 3.34
C LYS A 84 13.12 8.56 3.49
N PHE A 85 12.07 8.01 4.08
CA PHE A 85 10.78 8.69 4.24
C PHE A 85 10.65 9.51 5.53
N ARG A 86 11.67 9.55 6.39
CA ARG A 86 11.67 10.28 7.67
C ARG A 86 11.22 11.73 7.54
N ARG A 87 11.60 12.40 6.44
CA ARG A 87 11.26 13.82 6.17
C ARG A 87 10.09 13.99 5.19
N ALA A 88 9.46 12.91 4.74
CA ALA A 88 8.45 12.97 3.68
C ALA A 88 7.29 13.92 4.02
N LYS A 89 6.85 13.98 5.29
CA LYS A 89 5.76 14.87 5.72
C LYS A 89 6.10 16.35 5.56
N SER A 90 7.37 16.72 5.75
CA SER A 90 7.82 18.12 5.67
C SER A 90 8.11 18.57 4.24
N MET A 91 8.23 17.63 3.29
CA MET A 91 8.47 17.95 1.88
C MET A 91 7.21 18.53 1.21
N LYS A 92 7.41 19.46 0.27
CA LYS A 92 6.32 20.11 -0.49
C LYS A 92 5.41 19.12 -1.22
N ASP A 93 5.99 18.06 -1.76
CA ASP A 93 5.32 17.01 -2.55
C ASP A 93 4.95 15.76 -1.72
N PHE A 94 5.13 15.82 -0.40
CA PHE A 94 4.94 14.73 0.55
C PHE A 94 5.78 13.48 0.26
N GLY A 95 6.99 13.65 -0.30
CA GLY A 95 7.90 12.54 -0.58
C GLY A 95 7.66 11.85 -1.92
N LYS A 96 6.88 12.45 -2.84
CA LYS A 96 6.63 11.89 -4.19
C LYS A 96 7.92 11.65 -4.96
N SER A 97 8.87 12.56 -4.81
CA SER A 97 10.20 12.53 -5.43
C SER A 97 11.16 11.50 -4.80
N ILE A 98 10.83 10.89 -3.66
CA ILE A 98 11.71 9.91 -3.01
C ILE A 98 11.72 8.61 -3.82
N LEU A 99 12.92 8.19 -4.22
CA LEU A 99 13.13 6.90 -4.87
C LEU A 99 13.02 5.77 -3.87
N TRP A 100 12.08 4.86 -4.14
CA TRP A 100 11.92 3.65 -3.34
C TRP A 100 13.10 2.71 -3.53
N PRO A 101 13.69 2.15 -2.46
CA PRO A 101 14.72 1.14 -2.57
C PRO A 101 14.23 -0.11 -3.30
N ALA A 102 15.15 -0.78 -3.98
CA ALA A 102 14.87 -2.02 -4.70
C ALA A 102 14.43 -3.11 -3.72
N PRO A 103 13.23 -3.69 -3.87
CA PRO A 103 12.74 -4.69 -2.94
C PRO A 103 13.44 -6.04 -3.16
N PRO A 104 13.76 -6.79 -2.09
CA PRO A 104 14.13 -8.19 -2.20
C PRO A 104 13.06 -8.98 -2.97
N LEU A 105 13.45 -10.03 -3.70
CA LEU A 105 12.53 -10.82 -4.53
C LEU A 105 11.34 -11.37 -3.72
N SER A 106 11.61 -11.88 -2.52
CA SER A 106 10.61 -12.40 -1.59
C SER A 106 9.63 -11.34 -1.06
N MET A 107 9.91 -10.05 -1.26
CA MET A 107 9.18 -8.93 -0.65
C MET A 107 8.31 -8.17 -1.65
N ARG A 108 8.31 -8.51 -2.95
CA ARG A 108 7.55 -7.76 -3.98
C ARG A 108 6.07 -7.55 -3.62
N SER A 109 5.43 -8.57 -3.06
CA SER A 109 4.04 -8.51 -2.58
C SER A 109 3.86 -7.49 -1.45
N VAL A 110 4.73 -7.53 -0.44
CA VAL A 110 4.71 -6.61 0.71
C VAL A 110 5.02 -5.17 0.27
N THR A 111 5.98 -4.98 -0.64
CA THR A 111 6.31 -3.66 -1.18
C THR A 111 5.11 -3.02 -1.88
N LYS A 112 4.28 -3.80 -2.58
CA LYS A 112 3.02 -3.31 -3.17
C LYS A 112 2.07 -2.78 -2.08
N ILE A 113 1.92 -3.51 -0.97
CA ILE A 113 1.10 -3.09 0.16
C ILE A 113 1.65 -1.79 0.77
N LEU A 114 2.95 -1.72 1.04
CA LEU A 114 3.61 -0.53 1.59
C LEU A 114 3.43 0.69 0.69
N ARG A 115 3.55 0.53 -0.64
CA ARG A 115 3.28 1.59 -1.60
C ARG A 115 1.83 2.07 -1.56
N ASN A 116 0.87 1.15 -1.41
CA ASN A 116 -0.54 1.52 -1.27
C ASN A 116 -0.81 2.30 0.02
N VAL A 117 -0.21 1.88 1.14
CA VAL A 117 -0.28 2.60 2.42
C VAL A 117 0.28 4.01 2.27
N TYR A 118 1.46 4.15 1.67
CA TYR A 118 2.07 5.44 1.38
C TYR A 118 1.18 6.31 0.47
N ASN A 119 0.66 5.76 -0.63
CA ASN A 119 -0.19 6.48 -1.55
C ASN A 119 -1.47 6.98 -0.87
N ARG A 120 -2.08 6.16 -0.01
CA ARG A 120 -3.26 6.54 0.78
C ARG A 120 -2.94 7.63 1.79
N TRP A 121 -1.87 7.47 2.56
CA TRP A 121 -1.40 8.50 3.48
C TRP A 121 -1.14 9.82 2.76
N ARG A 122 -0.43 9.76 1.62
CA ARG A 122 -0.10 10.94 0.82
C ARG A 122 -1.34 11.61 0.24
N ALA A 123 -2.29 10.84 -0.28
CA ALA A 123 -3.58 11.37 -0.74
C ALA A 123 -4.30 12.08 0.41
N GLN A 124 -4.31 11.49 1.61
CA GLN A 124 -4.88 12.12 2.79
C GLN A 124 -4.17 13.44 3.15
N GLN A 125 -2.84 13.51 3.09
CA GLN A 125 -2.10 14.74 3.36
C GLN A 125 -2.41 15.86 2.35
N ILE A 126 -2.66 15.49 1.08
CA ILE A 126 -3.06 16.45 0.05
C ILE A 126 -4.49 16.93 0.30
N LEU A 127 -5.42 16.01 0.51
CA LEU A 127 -6.84 16.31 0.71
C LEU A 127 -7.10 17.04 2.03
N SER A 128 -6.31 16.81 3.07
CA SER A 128 -6.47 17.49 4.36
C SER A 128 -6.21 19.00 4.29
N ARG A 129 -5.58 19.49 3.22
CA ARG A 129 -5.42 20.94 2.98
C ARG A 129 -6.69 21.61 2.47
N ILE A 130 -7.68 20.85 2.00
CA ILE A 130 -8.90 21.37 1.39
C ILE A 130 -10.06 21.18 2.37
N PRO A 131 -10.74 22.27 2.80
CA PRO A 131 -11.90 22.21 3.68
C PRO A 131 -12.98 21.27 3.12
N LYS A 132 -13.65 20.50 4.00
CA LYS A 132 -14.64 19.49 3.58
C LYS A 132 -15.79 20.07 2.75
N HIS A 133 -16.20 21.31 3.01
CA HIS A 133 -17.27 21.98 2.26
C HIS A 133 -16.87 22.29 0.81
N ASP A 134 -15.57 22.37 0.50
CA ASP A 134 -15.06 22.60 -0.86
C ASP A 134 -14.90 21.29 -1.66
N TRP A 135 -15.08 20.13 -1.03
CA TRP A 135 -14.90 18.83 -1.69
C TRP A 135 -15.83 18.60 -2.88
N PRO A 136 -17.12 18.96 -2.86
CA PRO A 136 -18.00 18.83 -4.02
C PRO A 136 -17.44 19.61 -5.23
N GLN A 137 -16.99 20.84 -4.99
CA GLN A 137 -16.40 21.68 -6.03
C GLN A 137 -15.06 21.12 -6.53
N MET A 138 -14.19 20.67 -5.64
CA MET A 138 -12.93 20.01 -6.00
C MET A 138 -13.18 18.79 -6.89
N LYS A 139 -14.09 17.89 -6.48
CA LYS A 139 -14.43 16.68 -7.25
C LYS A 139 -14.90 17.05 -8.65
N LEU A 140 -15.81 18.02 -8.75
CA LEU A 140 -16.36 18.47 -10.01
C LEU A 140 -15.27 19.07 -10.92
N LYS A 141 -14.37 19.89 -10.36
CA LYS A 141 -13.20 20.42 -11.07
C LYS A 141 -12.24 19.34 -11.53
N ILE A 142 -11.99 18.30 -10.72
CA ILE A 142 -11.14 17.16 -11.10
C ILE A 142 -11.77 16.37 -12.25
N THR A 143 -13.08 16.10 -12.18
CA THR A 143 -13.81 15.41 -13.26
C THR A 143 -13.74 16.22 -14.56
N ALA A 144 -14.00 17.52 -14.50
CA ALA A 144 -13.90 18.38 -15.68
C ALA A 144 -12.46 18.45 -16.22
N ALA A 145 -11.46 18.58 -15.34
CA ALA A 145 -10.06 18.58 -15.74
C ALA A 145 -9.65 17.27 -16.42
N SER A 146 -10.17 16.11 -15.99
CA SER A 146 -9.88 14.82 -16.65
C SER A 146 -10.30 14.78 -18.12
N ILE A 147 -11.26 15.60 -18.53
CA ILE A 147 -11.79 15.66 -19.89
C ILE A 147 -11.19 16.83 -20.68
N LEU A 148 -11.02 17.98 -20.02
CA LEU A 148 -10.70 19.27 -20.66
C LEU A 148 -9.21 19.64 -20.59
N MET A 149 -8.44 19.07 -19.66
CA MET A 149 -7.02 19.35 -19.54
C MET A 149 -6.31 19.01 -20.87
N ASN A 150 -5.46 19.92 -21.33
CA ASN A 150 -4.78 19.89 -22.65
C ASN A 150 -5.68 20.04 -23.88
N LYS A 151 -7.01 20.15 -23.73
CA LYS A 151 -7.94 20.43 -24.84
C LYS A 151 -8.40 21.88 -24.89
N ARG A 152 -8.43 22.55 -23.73
CA ARG A 152 -8.75 23.97 -23.60
C ARG A 152 -7.67 24.67 -22.81
N TYR A 153 -7.30 25.88 -23.26
CA TYR A 153 -6.34 26.73 -22.55
C TYR A 153 -6.85 27.12 -21.16
N ASP A 154 -8.12 27.53 -21.08
CA ASP A 154 -8.82 27.78 -19.84
C ASP A 154 -10.22 27.15 -19.88
N PHE A 155 -10.65 26.65 -18.74
CA PHE A 155 -12.00 26.11 -18.51
C PHE A 155 -12.59 26.66 -17.20
N GLY A 156 -12.11 27.81 -16.74
CA GLY A 156 -12.65 28.53 -15.59
C GLY A 156 -12.23 27.91 -14.25
N LEU A 157 -11.03 27.32 -14.16
CA LEU A 157 -10.57 26.65 -12.92
C LEU A 157 -10.49 27.60 -11.73
N LYS A 158 -10.13 28.87 -11.97
CA LYS A 158 -9.93 29.90 -10.95
C LYS A 158 -11.23 30.38 -10.28
N ARG A 159 -12.36 30.32 -10.99
CA ARG A 159 -13.66 30.77 -10.46
C ARG A 159 -14.39 29.69 -9.67
N LYS A 160 -15.34 30.12 -8.83
CA LYS A 160 -16.29 29.22 -8.16
C LYS A 160 -17.30 28.69 -9.18
N TRP A 161 -17.59 27.39 -9.12
CA TRP A 161 -18.62 26.76 -9.94
C TRP A 161 -19.85 26.58 -9.06
N GLU A 162 -20.87 27.41 -9.31
CA GLU A 162 -22.07 27.53 -8.46
C GLU A 162 -23.22 26.64 -8.94
N GLY A 163 -23.23 26.30 -10.23
CA GLY A 163 -24.32 25.53 -10.82
C GLY A 163 -25.49 26.43 -11.19
N ASN A 164 -26.22 26.93 -10.20
CA ASN A 164 -27.46 27.71 -10.38
C ASN A 164 -27.19 29.22 -10.53
N TYR A 165 -26.56 29.63 -11.63
CA TYR A 165 -26.12 31.02 -11.82
C TYR A 165 -27.26 32.02 -11.95
N LEU A 166 -28.43 31.62 -12.49
CA LEU A 166 -29.58 32.54 -12.64
C LEU A 166 -30.22 32.94 -11.30
N SER A 167 -29.92 32.21 -10.23
CA SER A 167 -30.36 32.56 -8.88
C SER A 167 -29.47 33.58 -8.19
N SER A 168 -28.30 33.89 -8.76
CA SER A 168 -27.34 34.83 -8.19
C SER A 168 -27.59 36.26 -8.68
N PRO A 169 -27.63 37.27 -7.77
CA PRO A 169 -27.74 38.68 -8.14
C PRO A 169 -26.58 39.18 -9.01
N SER A 170 -25.41 38.53 -8.94
CA SER A 170 -24.23 38.93 -9.73
C SER A 170 -24.33 38.55 -11.20
N GLU A 171 -25.14 37.53 -11.52
CA GLU A 171 -25.26 36.98 -12.87
C GLU A 171 -26.62 37.30 -13.50
N ASN A 172 -27.66 37.52 -12.67
CA ASN A 172 -29.01 37.83 -13.11
C ASN A 172 -29.60 38.99 -12.30
N LEU A 173 -29.79 40.14 -12.96
CA LEU A 173 -30.47 41.30 -12.37
C LEU A 173 -31.90 40.99 -11.92
N HIS A 174 -32.57 40.04 -12.56
CA HIS A 174 -33.94 39.62 -12.27
C HIS A 174 -33.99 38.27 -11.54
N TYR A 175 -33.01 37.97 -10.68
CA TYR A 175 -32.91 36.69 -9.96
C TYR A 175 -34.13 36.41 -9.07
N THR A 176 -34.80 37.42 -8.53
CA THR A 176 -36.01 37.27 -7.69
C THR A 176 -37.15 36.63 -8.48
N VAL A 177 -37.45 37.17 -9.66
CA VAL A 177 -38.48 36.65 -10.57
C VAL A 177 -38.14 35.21 -10.98
N PHE A 178 -36.86 34.93 -11.24
CA PHE A 178 -36.41 33.57 -11.53
C PHE A 178 -36.66 32.63 -10.34
N ASN A 179 -36.28 33.02 -9.13
CA ASN A 179 -36.46 32.20 -7.92
C ASN A 179 -37.94 31.92 -7.64
N ASP A 180 -38.81 32.92 -7.79
CA ASP A 180 -40.26 32.76 -7.64
C ASP A 180 -40.82 31.76 -8.67
N SER A 181 -40.39 31.89 -9.94
CA SER A 181 -40.79 30.97 -11.00
C SER A 181 -40.33 29.52 -10.73
N VAL A 182 -39.11 29.35 -10.21
CA VAL A 182 -38.57 28.03 -9.84
C VAL A 182 -39.33 27.43 -8.67
N ASN A 183 -39.71 28.22 -7.66
CA ASN A 183 -40.51 27.74 -6.53
C ASN A 183 -41.90 27.27 -6.97
N ASN A 184 -42.55 28.00 -7.86
CA ASN A 184 -43.83 27.58 -8.46
C ASN A 184 -43.67 26.27 -9.26
N LEU A 185 -42.59 26.15 -10.04
CA LEU A 185 -42.26 24.94 -10.79
C LEU A 185 -41.96 23.75 -9.88
N LYS A 186 -41.30 23.94 -8.73
CA LYS A 186 -41.06 22.86 -7.75
C LYS A 186 -42.38 22.27 -7.25
N ASN A 187 -43.35 23.13 -6.98
CA ASN A 187 -44.68 22.71 -6.52
C ASN A 187 -45.44 21.92 -7.60
N SER A 188 -45.26 22.27 -8.88
CA SER A 188 -45.93 21.62 -10.01
C SER A 188 -45.24 20.33 -10.48
N LYS A 189 -43.91 20.34 -10.59
CA LYS A 189 -43.13 19.27 -11.26
C LYS A 189 -42.34 18.38 -10.30
N HIS A 190 -42.47 18.60 -8.99
CA HIS A 190 -41.90 17.77 -7.93
C HIS A 190 -40.39 17.47 -8.08
N PHE A 191 -39.59 18.46 -8.47
CA PHE A 191 -38.13 18.37 -8.42
C PHE A 191 -37.59 19.05 -7.16
N ASN A 192 -36.46 18.57 -6.65
CA ASN A 192 -35.93 19.00 -5.36
C ASN A 192 -35.06 20.27 -5.48
N THR A 193 -34.12 20.27 -6.43
CA THR A 193 -33.11 21.32 -6.58
C THR A 193 -32.78 21.54 -8.05
N VAL A 194 -32.54 22.80 -8.43
CA VAL A 194 -31.90 23.14 -9.72
C VAL A 194 -30.41 22.83 -9.60
N LEU A 195 -29.90 21.94 -10.45
CA LEU A 195 -28.50 21.54 -10.47
C LEU A 195 -27.63 22.53 -11.23
N PHE A 196 -28.16 23.07 -12.33
CA PHE A 196 -27.45 24.06 -13.13
C PHE A 196 -28.42 25.01 -13.81
N SER A 197 -28.09 26.30 -13.85
CA SER A 197 -28.82 27.28 -14.64
C SER A 197 -27.88 28.37 -15.17
N CYS A 198 -28.07 28.79 -16.41
CA CYS A 198 -27.33 29.93 -16.96
C CYS A 198 -28.06 30.54 -18.17
N PHE A 199 -27.62 31.73 -18.57
CA PHE A 199 -27.95 32.27 -19.88
C PHE A 199 -27.21 31.50 -20.97
N VAL A 200 -27.91 31.17 -22.05
CA VAL A 200 -27.33 30.54 -23.23
C VAL A 200 -27.80 31.27 -24.47
N THR A 201 -26.89 31.40 -25.44
CA THR A 201 -27.22 31.93 -26.76
C THR A 201 -27.33 30.78 -27.73
N LYS A 202 -28.52 30.59 -28.30
CA LYS A 202 -28.82 29.56 -29.29
C LYS A 202 -28.71 30.14 -30.69
N PHE A 203 -28.01 29.41 -31.54
CA PHE A 203 -27.91 29.68 -32.98
C PHE A 203 -28.72 28.63 -33.74
N ASN A 204 -29.57 29.06 -34.66
CA ASN A 204 -30.25 28.15 -35.60
C ASN A 204 -29.29 27.78 -36.76
N LYS A 205 -29.62 26.77 -37.57
CA LYS A 205 -28.91 26.36 -38.80
C LYS A 205 -28.62 27.53 -39.75
N PHE A 206 -29.42 28.59 -39.68
CA PHE A 206 -29.28 29.83 -40.46
C PHE A 206 -28.53 30.95 -39.72
N ASN A 207 -27.77 30.62 -38.66
CA ASN A 207 -27.02 31.55 -37.81
C ASN A 207 -27.84 32.67 -37.15
N LYS A 208 -29.17 32.53 -37.08
CA LYS A 208 -30.04 33.44 -36.31
C LYS A 208 -29.84 33.22 -34.82
N VAL A 209 -29.62 34.31 -34.10
CA VAL A 209 -29.27 34.35 -32.67
C VAL A 209 -30.52 34.53 -31.81
N SER A 210 -30.59 33.80 -30.72
CA SER A 210 -31.69 33.90 -29.74
C SER A 210 -31.18 33.58 -28.34
N ASN A 211 -31.53 34.40 -27.36
CA ASN A 211 -31.12 34.22 -25.97
C ASN A 211 -32.17 33.37 -25.23
N PHE A 212 -31.70 32.39 -24.48
CA PHE A 212 -32.53 31.48 -23.69
C PHE A 212 -31.94 31.27 -22.30
N PHE A 213 -32.78 30.79 -21.42
CA PHE A 213 -32.36 30.21 -20.15
C PHE A 213 -32.17 28.71 -20.33
N TYR A 214 -31.07 28.18 -19.81
CA TYR A 214 -30.86 26.75 -19.66
C TYR A 214 -30.96 26.41 -18.18
N CYS A 215 -31.70 25.34 -17.86
CA CYS A 215 -31.93 24.89 -16.50
C CYS A 215 -31.96 23.35 -16.48
N LEU A 216 -31.19 22.75 -15.57
CA LEU A 216 -31.06 21.30 -15.32
C LEU A 216 -31.47 20.98 -13.89
#